data_AF-A0A4Q3YTI6-F1
#
_entry.id   AF-A0A4Q3YTI6-F1
#
_cell.length_a   1.000
_cell.length_b   1.000
_cell.length_c   1.000
_cell.angle_alpha   90.00
_cell.angle_beta   90.00
_cell.angle_gamma   90.00
#
_symmetry.space_group_name_H-M   'P 1'
#
loop_
_entity.id
_entity.type
_entity.pdbx_description
1 polymer ?
#
loop_
_entity_poly.entity_id
_entity_poly.type
_entity_poly.pdbx_seq_one_letter_code
_entity_poly.pdbx_strand_id
1 'polypeptide(L)'
;LCHQICTELKIHTSIEEEIFYPALRGKTEDDTLDEAYVEHDGAKVLINDLESASPDADFYDAKVKVLSEEIKHHVKEEEMPSEGMFAQARKTDVDLVALRDRMAARKKELMAQAEGAGLPISKPLAVNLVTA
;
A
#
# COMPACT_ATOMS: atom_id res chain seq x y z
N LEU A 1 12.65 -7.46 -11.80
CA LEU A 1 12.69 -6.88 -10.44
C LEU A 1 11.56 -5.87 -10.22
N CYS A 2 11.45 -4.79 -11.01
CA CYS A 2 10.39 -3.77 -10.84
C CYS A 2 8.96 -4.34 -10.86
N HIS A 3 8.62 -5.24 -11.79
CA HIS A 3 7.29 -5.87 -11.83
C HIS A 3 6.94 -6.65 -10.55
N GLN A 4 7.91 -7.34 -9.95
CA GLN A 4 7.71 -8.02 -8.67
C GLN A 4 7.47 -7.01 -7.53
N ILE A 5 8.24 -5.91 -7.51
CA ILE A 5 8.03 -4.82 -6.54
C ILE A 5 6.62 -4.24 -6.68
N CYS A 6 6.21 -3.91 -7.91
CA CYS A 6 4.87 -3.40 -8.20
C CYS A 6 3.78 -4.37 -7.72
N THR A 7 3.94 -5.66 -8.04
CA THR A 7 2.99 -6.70 -7.60
C THR A 7 2.87 -6.76 -6.08
N GLU A 8 3.99 -6.83 -5.34
CA GLU A 8 3.95 -6.91 -3.88
C GLU A 8 3.36 -5.64 -3.24
N LEU A 9 3.68 -4.45 -3.77
CA LEU A 9 3.11 -3.19 -3.29
C LEU A 9 1.61 -3.08 -3.55
N LYS A 10 1.12 -3.59 -4.69
CA LYS A 10 -0.32 -3.68 -4.97
C LYS A 10 -1.03 -4.57 -3.95
N ILE A 11 -0.41 -5.68 -3.58
CA ILE A 11 -0.95 -6.61 -2.58
C ILE A 11 -0.96 -5.96 -1.19
N HIS A 12 0.15 -5.35 -0.79
CA HIS A 12 0.31 -4.66 0.49
C HIS A 12 -0.73 -3.57 0.69
N THR A 13 -0.75 -2.58 -0.21
CA THR A 13 -1.72 -1.46 -0.16
C THR A 13 -3.17 -1.94 -0.17
N SER A 14 -3.50 -2.97 -0.98
CA SER A 14 -4.86 -3.54 -0.99
C SER A 14 -5.24 -4.15 0.37
N ILE A 15 -4.34 -4.87 1.03
CA ILE A 15 -4.62 -5.49 2.34
C ILE A 15 -4.81 -4.43 3.41
N GLU A 16 -3.96 -3.40 3.43
CA GLU A 16 -4.08 -2.33 4.41
C GLU A 16 -5.39 -1.56 4.24
N GLU A 17 -5.70 -1.15 3.02
CA GLU A 17 -6.86 -0.31 2.73
C GLU A 17 -8.19 -1.07 2.89
N GLU A 18 -8.23 -2.36 2.56
CA GLU A 18 -9.44 -3.18 2.67
C GLU A 18 -9.67 -3.70 4.10
N ILE A 19 -8.61 -3.89 4.89
CA ILE A 19 -8.67 -4.65 6.15
C ILE A 19 -8.03 -3.90 7.33
N PHE A 20 -6.78 -3.48 7.20
CA PHE A 20 -6.02 -2.94 8.34
C PHE A 20 -6.52 -1.55 8.75
N TYR A 21 -6.48 -0.57 7.86
CA TYR A 21 -6.88 0.81 8.14
C TYR A 21 -8.34 0.91 8.60
N PRO A 22 -9.32 0.21 7.98
CA PRO A 22 -10.71 0.23 8.47
C PRO A 22 -10.85 -0.34 9.89
N ALA A 23 -10.00 -1.29 10.31
CA ALA A 23 -10.04 -1.84 11.66
C ALA A 23 -9.48 -0.87 12.72
N LEU A 24 -8.62 0.07 12.32
CA LEU A 24 -7.99 1.06 13.20
C LEU A 24 -8.69 2.42 13.21
N ARG A 25 -9.51 2.72 12.19
CA ARG A 25 -10.24 3.98 12.08
C ARG A 25 -11.05 4.31 13.34
N GLY A 26 -10.85 5.51 13.90
CA GLY A 26 -11.46 5.95 15.15
C GLY A 26 -10.92 5.27 16.42
N LYS A 27 -9.89 4.44 16.31
CA LYS A 27 -9.17 3.79 17.44
C LYS A 27 -7.71 4.20 17.53
N THR A 28 -7.16 4.71 16.43
CA THR A 28 -5.81 5.31 16.32
C THR A 28 -5.95 6.75 15.83
N GLU A 29 -4.83 7.46 15.69
CA GLU A 29 -4.81 8.79 15.09
C GLU A 29 -5.29 8.74 13.64
N ASP A 30 -6.41 9.40 13.36
CA ASP A 30 -7.06 9.38 12.04
C ASP A 30 -6.23 10.12 11.00
N ASP A 31 -5.47 11.16 11.40
CA ASP A 31 -4.58 11.92 10.50
C ASP A 31 -3.49 11.01 9.91
N THR A 32 -2.90 10.10 10.71
CA THR A 32 -1.91 9.13 10.23
C THR A 32 -2.51 8.14 9.23
N LEU A 33 -3.77 7.73 9.43
CA LEU A 33 -4.47 6.87 8.48
C LEU A 33 -4.76 7.62 7.17
N ASP A 34 -5.20 8.87 7.26
CA ASP A 34 -5.52 9.70 6.09
C ASP A 34 -4.26 10.01 5.25
N GLU A 35 -3.14 10.30 5.91
CA GLU A 35 -1.84 10.46 5.26
C GLU A 35 -1.41 9.18 4.53
N ALA A 36 -1.51 8.02 5.19
CA ALA A 36 -1.18 6.72 4.58
C ALA A 36 -2.02 6.43 3.32
N TYR A 37 -3.33 6.76 3.31
CA TYR A 37 -4.16 6.64 2.10
C TYR A 37 -3.66 7.52 0.95
N VAL A 38 -3.17 8.74 1.24
CA VAL A 38 -2.63 9.65 0.22
C VAL A 38 -1.28 9.17 -0.30
N GLU A 39 -0.39 8.70 0.58
CA GLU A 39 0.89 8.11 0.20
C GLU A 39 0.70 6.89 -0.70
N HIS A 40 -0.22 5.99 -0.33
CA HIS A 40 -0.58 4.84 -1.15
C HIS A 40 -1.03 5.25 -2.54
N ASP A 41 -1.85 6.28 -2.66
CA ASP A 41 -2.32 6.73 -3.96
C ASP A 41 -1.21 7.31 -4.83
N GLY A 42 -0.26 8.03 -4.25
CA GLY A 42 0.97 8.45 -4.93
C GLY A 42 1.76 7.26 -5.47
N ALA A 43 1.98 6.26 -4.61
CA ALA A 43 2.66 5.03 -5.00
C ALA A 43 1.90 4.27 -6.10
N LYS A 44 0.56 4.18 -6.04
CA LYS A 44 -0.28 3.54 -7.06
C LYS A 44 -0.16 4.22 -8.43
N VAL A 45 -0.04 5.55 -8.47
CA VAL A 45 0.18 6.28 -9.72
C VAL A 45 1.52 5.88 -10.34
N LEU A 46 2.60 5.87 -9.56
CA LEU A 46 3.92 5.45 -10.04
C LEU A 46 3.94 3.98 -10.46
N ILE A 47 3.29 3.10 -9.70
CA ILE A 47 3.16 1.67 -10.01
C ILE A 47 2.46 1.48 -11.36
N ASN A 48 1.29 2.11 -11.56
CA ASN A 48 0.54 1.95 -12.80
C ASN A 48 1.35 2.44 -14.02
N ASP A 49 2.06 3.57 -13.88
CA ASP A 49 2.93 4.11 -14.92
C ASP A 49 4.09 3.14 -15.22
N LEU A 50 4.82 2.67 -14.18
CA LEU A 50 5.91 1.70 -14.29
C LEU A 50 5.49 0.36 -14.90
N GLU A 51 4.30 -0.15 -14.59
CA GLU A 51 3.77 -1.39 -15.17
C GLU A 51 3.38 -1.23 -16.65
N SER A 52 3.04 -0.01 -17.07
CA SER A 52 2.69 0.31 -18.47
C SER A 52 3.89 0.71 -19.33
N ALA A 53 4.99 1.12 -18.70
CA ALA A 53 6.18 1.62 -19.36
C ALA A 53 7.17 0.50 -19.74
N SER A 54 7.92 0.72 -20.82
CA SER A 54 9.07 -0.11 -21.14
C SER A 54 10.24 0.20 -20.17
N PRO A 55 11.04 -0.79 -19.75
CA PRO A 55 12.19 -0.56 -18.86
C PRO A 55 13.28 0.38 -19.42
N ASP A 56 13.31 0.59 -20.74
CA ASP A 56 14.21 1.53 -21.41
C ASP A 56 13.58 2.92 -21.62
N ALA A 57 12.35 3.14 -21.16
CA ALA A 57 11.68 4.43 -21.25
C ALA A 57 12.41 5.50 -20.44
N ASP A 58 12.35 6.73 -20.94
CA ASP A 58 12.85 7.89 -20.21
C ASP A 58 12.24 7.94 -18.80
N PHE A 59 13.09 8.25 -17.83
CA PHE A 59 12.74 8.36 -16.40
C PHE A 59 12.31 7.05 -15.70
N TYR A 60 12.36 5.88 -16.34
CA TYR A 60 11.97 4.61 -15.70
C TYR A 60 12.69 4.38 -14.36
N ASP A 61 14.03 4.43 -14.36
CA ASP A 61 14.83 4.24 -13.15
C ASP A 61 14.59 5.34 -12.10
N ALA A 62 14.31 6.56 -12.54
CA ALA A 62 13.98 7.67 -11.65
C ALA A 62 12.64 7.42 -10.94
N LYS A 63 11.61 6.94 -11.65
CA LYS A 63 10.32 6.55 -11.07
C LYS A 63 10.47 5.41 -10.08
N VAL A 64 11.27 4.38 -10.40
CA VAL A 64 11.59 3.29 -9.46
C VAL A 64 12.25 3.83 -8.19
N LYS A 65 13.19 4.77 -8.33
CA LYS A 65 13.86 5.40 -7.19
C LYS A 65 12.87 6.18 -6.31
N VAL A 66 12.03 7.04 -6.91
CA VAL A 66 11.05 7.84 -6.16
C VAL A 66 10.04 6.94 -5.45
N LEU A 67 9.52 5.90 -6.12
CA LEU A 67 8.66 4.90 -5.49
C LEU A 67 9.35 4.24 -4.28
N SER A 68 10.65 3.93 -4.39
CA SER A 68 11.41 3.38 -3.26
C SER A 68 11.56 4.34 -2.09
N GLU A 69 11.68 5.64 -2.36
CA GLU A 69 11.78 6.69 -1.34
C GLU A 69 10.43 6.92 -0.64
N GLU A 70 9.34 6.98 -1.40
CA GLU A 70 7.96 7.07 -0.87
C GLU A 70 7.64 5.88 0.05
N ILE A 71 7.88 4.65 -0.41
CA ILE A 71 7.60 3.45 0.40
C ILE A 71 8.47 3.38 1.67
N LYS A 72 9.73 3.84 1.62
CA LYS A 72 10.57 3.91 2.83
C LYS A 72 10.05 4.91 3.84
N HIS A 73 9.50 6.03 3.39
CA HIS A 73 8.89 7.01 4.26
C HIS A 73 7.65 6.44 4.93
N HIS A 74 6.74 5.92 4.12
CA HIS A 74 5.51 5.27 4.55
C HIS A 74 5.75 4.19 5.63
N VAL A 75 6.61 3.21 5.32
CA VAL A 75 6.93 2.12 6.26
C VAL A 75 7.54 2.65 7.57
N LYS A 76 8.37 3.69 7.50
CA LYS A 76 8.97 4.29 8.70
C LYS A 76 7.90 4.86 9.63
N GLU A 77 6.83 5.45 9.10
CA GLU A 77 5.75 6.03 9.89
C GLU A 77 4.86 4.95 10.50
N GLU A 78 4.49 3.93 9.73
CA GLU A 78 3.70 2.81 10.24
C GLU A 78 4.43 2.03 11.34
N GLU A 79 5.72 1.75 11.13
CA GLU A 79 6.55 0.95 12.02
C GLU A 79 7.19 1.75 13.17
N MET A 80 7.03 3.09 13.20
CA MET A 80 7.72 3.95 14.16
C MET A 80 7.51 3.42 15.60
N PRO A 81 8.60 3.15 16.35
CA PRO A 81 8.46 2.64 17.71
C PRO A 81 7.66 3.60 18.59
N SER A 82 6.75 3.04 19.40
CA SER A 82 5.91 3.74 20.39
C SER A 82 4.81 4.65 19.83
N GLU A 83 5.04 5.31 18.71
CA GLU A 83 4.17 6.36 18.13
C GLU A 83 3.53 5.95 16.80
N GLY A 84 4.19 5.10 16.01
CA GLY A 84 3.72 4.68 14.70
C GLY A 84 2.44 3.84 14.75
N MET A 85 1.78 3.72 13.60
CA MET A 85 0.47 3.08 13.47
C MET A 85 0.42 1.68 14.11
N PHE A 86 1.47 0.87 13.97
CA PHE A 86 1.50 -0.46 14.57
C PHE A 86 1.61 -0.43 16.10
N ALA A 87 2.32 0.56 16.65
CA ALA A 87 2.38 0.78 18.08
C ALA A 87 1.05 1.27 18.65
N GLN A 88 0.32 2.11 17.89
CA GLN A 88 -1.03 2.53 18.24
C GLN A 88 -2.01 1.36 18.19
N ALA A 89 -2.00 0.55 17.12
CA ALA A 89 -2.84 -0.63 16.95
C ALA A 89 -2.75 -1.60 18.14
N ARG A 90 -1.53 -1.84 18.65
CA ARG A 90 -1.27 -2.70 19.84
C ARG A 90 -1.86 -2.18 21.14
N LYS A 91 -2.21 -0.89 21.23
CA LYS A 91 -2.84 -0.27 22.40
C LYS A 91 -4.37 -0.25 22.31
N THR A 92 -4.94 -0.63 21.17
CA THR A 92 -6.39 -0.69 20.96
C THR A 92 -6.99 -2.00 21.48
N ASP A 93 -8.31 -2.11 21.44
CA ASP A 93 -9.08 -3.33 21.71
C ASP A 93 -9.28 -4.23 20.47
N VAL A 94 -8.64 -3.90 19.34
CA VAL A 94 -8.74 -4.70 18.11
C VAL A 94 -8.13 -6.09 18.32
N ASP A 95 -8.85 -7.13 17.92
CA ASP A 95 -8.32 -8.49 17.88
C ASP A 95 -7.28 -8.62 16.75
N LEU A 96 -6.01 -8.40 17.11
CA LEU A 96 -4.90 -8.45 16.17
C LEU A 96 -4.64 -9.85 15.60
N VAL A 97 -5.06 -10.91 16.30
CA VAL A 97 -4.91 -12.29 15.81
C VAL A 97 -5.93 -12.54 14.71
N ALA A 98 -7.20 -12.18 14.95
CA ALA A 98 -8.22 -12.27 13.93
C ALA A 98 -7.93 -11.35 12.74
N LEU A 99 -7.38 -10.15 12.98
CA LEU A 99 -6.98 -9.20 11.94
C LEU A 99 -5.87 -9.79 11.05
N ARG A 100 -4.81 -10.33 11.67
CA ARG A 100 -3.73 -11.05 10.98
C ARG A 100 -4.29 -12.16 10.09
N ASP A 101 -5.20 -12.98 10.60
CA ASP A 101 -5.73 -14.13 9.87
C ASP A 101 -6.53 -13.69 8.63
N ARG A 102 -7.31 -12.62 8.76
CA ARG A 102 -8.02 -11.99 7.62
C ARG A 102 -7.04 -11.44 6.58
N MET A 103 -6.03 -10.70 7.02
CA MET A 103 -5.00 -10.13 6.13
C MET A 103 -4.21 -11.22 5.41
N ALA A 104 -3.83 -12.29 6.11
CA ALA A 104 -3.10 -13.42 5.54
C ALA A 104 -3.93 -14.20 4.50
N ALA A 105 -5.22 -14.41 4.78
CA ALA A 105 -6.14 -15.01 3.82
C ALA A 105 -6.27 -14.14 2.55
N ARG A 106 -6.46 -12.83 2.73
CA ARG A 106 -6.56 -11.90 1.60
C ARG A 106 -5.27 -11.82 0.78
N LYS A 107 -4.11 -11.82 1.45
CA LYS A 107 -2.80 -11.91 0.78
C LYS A 107 -2.72 -13.13 -0.11
N LYS A 108 -3.11 -14.30 0.40
CA LYS A 108 -3.08 -15.56 -0.36
C LYS A 108 -3.96 -15.50 -1.62
N GLU A 109 -5.15 -14.92 -1.51
CA GLU A 109 -6.04 -14.72 -2.66
C GLU A 109 -5.42 -13.79 -3.71
N LEU A 110 -4.87 -12.65 -3.28
CA LEU A 110 -4.23 -11.69 -4.17
C LEU A 110 -2.98 -12.25 -4.84
N MET A 111 -2.16 -13.03 -4.11
CA MET A 111 -1.01 -13.72 -4.69
C MET A 111 -1.44 -14.72 -5.76
N ALA A 112 -2.46 -15.54 -5.50
CA ALA A 112 -3.00 -16.49 -6.49
C ALA A 112 -3.58 -15.76 -7.71
N GLN A 113 -4.23 -14.62 -7.51
CA GLN A 113 -4.71 -13.78 -8.61
C GLN A 113 -3.56 -13.20 -9.44
N ALA A 114 -2.49 -12.73 -8.78
CA ALA A 114 -1.30 -12.20 -9.43
C ALA A 114 -0.59 -13.26 -10.29
N GLU A 115 -0.50 -14.50 -9.82
CA GLU A 115 0.06 -15.63 -10.58
C GLU A 115 -0.82 -16.06 -11.76
N GLY A 116 -2.13 -15.84 -11.66
CA GLY A 116 -3.11 -16.22 -12.68
C GLY A 116 -3.39 -15.12 -13.70
N ALA A 117 -4.45 -14.36 -13.47
CA ALA A 117 -4.95 -13.34 -14.40
C ALA A 117 -4.23 -11.99 -14.29
N GLY A 118 -3.33 -11.85 -13.31
CA GLY A 118 -2.74 -10.57 -12.92
C GLY A 118 -3.66 -9.77 -11.99
N LEU A 119 -3.07 -8.81 -11.29
CA LEU A 119 -3.80 -7.86 -10.44
C LEU A 119 -4.36 -6.72 -11.30
N PRO A 120 -5.55 -6.19 -10.97
CA PRO A 120 -6.14 -5.06 -11.68
C PRO A 120 -5.26 -3.81 -11.56
N ILE A 121 -5.56 -2.78 -12.37
CA ILE A 121 -5.00 -1.44 -12.20
C ILE A 121 -5.32 -0.93 -10.79
N SER A 122 -4.32 -0.37 -10.13
CA SER A 122 -4.48 0.19 -8.79
C SER A 122 -5.26 1.49 -8.86
N LYS A 123 -6.40 1.55 -8.17
CA LYS A 123 -7.26 2.73 -8.17
C LYS A 123 -6.94 3.61 -6.97
N PRO A 124 -6.63 4.90 -7.18
CA PRO A 124 -6.57 5.87 -6.09
C PRO A 124 -7.89 5.98 -5.33
N LEU A 125 -7.85 6.18 -4.01
CA LEU A 125 -9.01 6.36 -3.14
C LEU A 125 -9.20 7.82 -2.68
N ALA A 126 -8.11 8.53 -2.39
CA ALA A 126 -8.03 9.90 -1.90
C ALA A 126 -7.58 10.90 -2.98
N VAL A 127 -6.64 10.52 -3.86
CA VAL A 127 -6.13 11.38 -4.93
C VAL A 127 -7.04 11.33 -6.16
N ASN A 128 -7.61 12.49 -6.53
CA ASN A 128 -8.45 12.61 -7.71
C ASN A 128 -7.59 12.91 -8.96
N LEU A 129 -7.40 11.91 -9.81
CA LEU A 129 -6.67 12.07 -11.06
C LEU A 129 -7.48 12.91 -12.06
N VAL A 130 -6.88 13.99 -12.56
CA VAL A 130 -7.45 14.81 -13.62
C VAL A 130 -6.92 14.30 -14.95
N THR A 131 -7.81 13.95 -15.88
CA THR A 131 -7.44 13.70 -17.27
C THR A 131 -7.27 15.02 -18.01
N ALA A 132 -6.11 15.22 -18.63
CA ALA A 132 -5.82 16.37 -19.48
C ALA A 132 -6.61 16.32 -20.80
#